data_AF-A0A8K1CNC7-F1
#
_entry.id   AF-A0A8K1CNC7-F1
#
_cell.length_a   1.000
_cell.length_b   1.000
_cell.length_c   1.000
_cell.angle_alpha   90.00
_cell.angle_beta   90.00
_cell.angle_gamma   90.00
#
_symmetry.space_group_name_H-M   'P 1'
#
loop_
_entity.id
_entity.type
_entity.pdbx_description
1 polymer ?
#
loop_
_entity_poly.entity_id
_entity_poly.type
_entity_poly.pdbx_seq_one_letter_code
_entity_poly.pdbx_strand_id
1 'polypeptide(L)'
;MKFPLESDPFPPVEATPERVADLENLAHILLNETIAEWEHFVHVQNREVDKKRWKPTKTRESMTVYKDMYHAKSDPVPVYPGTPSTVGSDESNRGLRLLGVGSIVGNLEDFMLGNATISAEQMRIRTSYTDDECVDHRVLDVWRQPTVEDPFTLHSLRWYVKAVPGANAIVKPRDLLLIDCQGILETTKGDRLGYLLLHTVEVPECREIPGIIRCQLSACYIFRPNGPNSVEVYLRSMVEPGGKIIDSVATISSTNALISTWKLPWVGQNRKLTWMMTQPTSVRAEKLGKKVAATKPARKDKCSLCTKSITLLRRVSACELCLDSVCSRCLTVRKLSYIRRNGDLVQVPTAFCKNCIMWSTSMKFPLECDPFPPIEASPERVAELENLAHILVNETIVEWEHFVHVQNRQVDRKRWKPTKTRENTTVYKDMHHAKSDPVPEYPGTPSTVGSDAANRGLRLLSVGTMVGNLEDFMLGTTTTSTDQMRIRRSYNDDECVDYRVLHVWRQPTVEEPFLVHSLRWYVKAVPGANAIVKPRDLVLLDCVGIHEMANGERLGYLILHSVDVPECREIPGIIRCQLSACYIFRPNGPNSVEVYLRSMVEPGGKIIDSVATISSTNALISTWKLPWVGQN
;
A
#
# COMPACT_ATOMS: atom_id res chain seq x y z
N MET A 1 28.24 -18.52 0.86
CA MET A 1 27.59 -17.20 0.90
C MET A 1 26.20 -17.39 1.49
N LYS A 2 25.78 -16.50 2.40
CA LYS A 2 24.45 -16.53 3.03
C LYS A 2 23.56 -15.51 2.32
N PHE A 3 22.30 -15.89 2.08
CA PHE A 3 21.27 -15.00 1.54
C PHE A 3 20.14 -14.84 2.57
N PRO A 4 19.47 -13.67 2.64
CA PRO A 4 19.81 -12.44 1.92
C PRO A 4 21.19 -11.90 2.34
N LEU A 5 21.84 -11.13 1.46
CA LEU A 5 23.09 -10.44 1.76
C LEU A 5 22.87 -9.45 2.92
N GLU A 6 23.86 -9.33 3.80
CA GLU A 6 23.77 -8.52 5.02
C GLU A 6 23.73 -7.02 4.75
N SER A 7 24.37 -6.58 3.67
CA SER A 7 24.37 -5.19 3.21
C SER A 7 23.75 -5.09 1.81
N ASP A 8 23.37 -3.87 1.42
CA ASP A 8 23.05 -3.61 0.02
C ASP A 8 24.32 -3.81 -0.84
N PRO A 9 24.29 -4.64 -1.90
CA PRO A 9 25.44 -4.84 -2.75
C PRO A 9 25.73 -3.65 -3.70
N PHE A 10 24.77 -2.72 -3.87
CA PHE A 10 24.88 -1.61 -4.82
C PHE A 10 24.72 -0.25 -4.14
N PRO A 11 25.31 0.81 -4.72
CA PRO A 11 24.92 2.17 -4.36
C PRO A 11 23.47 2.45 -4.78
N PRO A 12 22.83 3.50 -4.24
CA PRO A 12 21.53 3.97 -4.74
C PRO A 12 21.57 4.17 -6.26
N VAL A 13 20.56 3.64 -6.95
CA VAL A 13 20.41 3.75 -8.40
C VAL A 13 19.23 4.68 -8.67
N GLU A 14 19.48 5.81 -9.33
CA GLU A 14 18.41 6.69 -9.80
C GLU A 14 18.15 6.42 -11.29
N ALA A 15 16.88 6.29 -11.68
CA ALA A 15 16.50 6.34 -13.08
C ALA A 15 16.33 7.80 -13.50
N THR A 16 17.38 8.37 -14.09
CA THR A 16 17.31 9.68 -14.75
C THR A 16 16.20 9.66 -15.83
N PRO A 17 15.57 10.80 -16.16
CA PRO A 17 14.52 10.84 -17.18
C PRO A 17 14.94 10.24 -18.53
N GLU A 18 16.20 10.42 -18.93
CA GLU A 18 16.79 9.83 -20.13
C GLU A 18 16.84 8.29 -20.03
N ARG A 19 17.38 7.76 -18.92
CA ARG A 19 17.41 6.31 -18.68
C ARG A 19 16.00 5.73 -18.65
N VAL A 20 15.04 6.41 -18.00
CA VAL A 20 13.63 5.97 -17.98
C VAL A 20 13.08 5.88 -19.40
N ALA A 21 13.30 6.90 -20.23
CA ALA A 21 12.83 6.90 -21.61
C ALA A 21 13.43 5.73 -22.43
N ASP A 22 14.73 5.45 -22.26
CA ASP A 22 15.40 4.34 -22.94
C ASP A 22 14.84 2.98 -22.49
N LEU A 23 14.65 2.80 -21.17
CA LEU A 23 14.09 1.57 -20.60
C LEU A 23 12.62 1.36 -21.01
N GLU A 24 11.81 2.42 -21.05
CA GLU A 24 10.43 2.37 -21.52
C GLU A 24 10.37 2.04 -23.02
N ASN A 25 11.24 2.62 -23.85
CA ASN A 25 11.32 2.31 -25.26
C ASN A 25 11.74 0.85 -25.51
N LEU A 26 12.74 0.37 -24.77
CA LEU A 26 13.14 -1.05 -24.81
C LEU A 26 11.98 -1.97 -24.42
N ALA A 27 11.27 -1.64 -23.34
CA ALA A 27 10.11 -2.40 -22.91
C ALA A 27 9.00 -2.45 -23.98
N HIS A 28 8.74 -1.31 -24.63
CA HIS A 28 7.77 -1.19 -25.70
C HIS A 28 8.13 -2.08 -26.90
N ILE A 29 9.39 -2.06 -27.35
CA ILE A 29 9.86 -2.88 -28.48
C ILE A 29 9.67 -4.37 -28.17
N LEU A 30 10.17 -4.83 -27.02
CA LEU A 30 10.11 -6.25 -26.62
C LEU A 30 8.66 -6.74 -26.45
N LEU A 31 7.80 -5.89 -25.89
CA LEU A 31 6.39 -6.19 -25.73
C LEU A 31 5.68 -6.35 -27.09
N ASN A 32 5.89 -5.41 -28.01
CA ASN A 32 5.26 -5.45 -29.34
C ASN A 32 5.73 -6.65 -30.16
N GLU A 33 7.03 -7.00 -30.11
CA GLU A 33 7.55 -8.21 -30.73
C GLU A 33 6.86 -9.47 -30.18
N THR A 34 6.71 -9.55 -28.85
CA THR A 34 6.05 -10.69 -28.21
C THR A 34 4.56 -10.75 -28.54
N ILE A 35 3.86 -9.60 -28.61
CA ILE A 35 2.45 -9.54 -29.04
C ILE A 35 2.33 -10.05 -30.48
N ALA A 36 3.19 -9.63 -31.40
CA ALA A 36 3.17 -10.11 -32.78
C ALA A 36 3.40 -11.63 -32.88
N GLU A 37 4.31 -12.18 -32.08
CA GLU A 37 4.52 -13.63 -31.99
C GLU A 37 3.28 -14.35 -31.42
N TRP A 38 2.68 -13.82 -30.36
CA TRP A 38 1.46 -14.36 -29.77
C TRP A 38 0.30 -14.35 -30.77
N GLU A 39 0.11 -13.26 -31.52
CA GLU A 39 -0.90 -13.18 -32.58
C GLU A 39 -0.65 -14.22 -33.67
N HIS A 40 0.60 -14.43 -34.09
CA HIS A 40 0.96 -15.48 -35.05
C HIS A 40 0.63 -16.87 -34.50
N PHE A 41 0.98 -17.15 -33.23
CA PHE A 41 0.65 -18.41 -32.56
C PHE A 41 -0.87 -18.65 -32.52
N VAL A 42 -1.64 -17.62 -32.20
CA VAL A 42 -3.10 -17.69 -32.10
C VAL A 42 -3.78 -17.86 -33.45
N HIS A 43 -3.41 -17.04 -34.44
CA HIS A 43 -4.15 -16.91 -35.70
C HIS A 43 -3.60 -17.76 -36.85
N VAL A 44 -2.29 -18.02 -36.88
CA VAL A 44 -1.64 -18.77 -37.96
C VAL A 44 -1.36 -20.21 -37.55
N GLN A 45 -0.84 -20.41 -36.34
CA GLN A 45 -0.51 -21.74 -35.82
C GLN A 45 -1.70 -22.41 -35.12
N ASN A 46 -2.86 -21.74 -35.04
CA ASN A 46 -4.07 -22.23 -34.38
C ASN A 46 -3.83 -22.75 -32.95
N ARG A 47 -2.92 -22.07 -32.22
CA ARG A 47 -2.47 -22.44 -30.87
C ARG A 47 -1.80 -23.82 -30.76
N GLU A 48 -1.30 -24.34 -31.88
CA GLU A 48 -0.59 -25.61 -31.89
C GLU A 48 0.92 -25.41 -31.80
N VAL A 49 1.54 -26.09 -30.83
CA VAL A 49 3.00 -26.10 -30.68
C VAL A 49 3.60 -27.13 -31.64
N ASP A 50 4.53 -26.69 -32.50
CA ASP A 50 5.30 -27.60 -33.35
C ASP A 50 6.19 -28.52 -32.51
N LYS A 51 5.76 -29.77 -32.35
CA LYS A 51 6.45 -30.80 -31.56
C LYS A 51 7.78 -31.24 -32.15
N LYS A 52 8.08 -30.94 -33.42
CA LYS A 52 9.40 -31.20 -34.01
C LYS A 52 10.44 -30.21 -33.46
N ARG A 53 10.02 -28.95 -33.28
CA ARG A 53 10.87 -27.85 -32.78
C ARG A 53 10.89 -27.77 -31.27
N TRP A 54 9.74 -27.91 -30.64
CA TRP A 54 9.55 -27.62 -29.23
C TRP A 54 9.41 -28.92 -28.43
N LYS A 55 10.42 -29.21 -27.60
CA LYS A 55 10.39 -30.36 -26.69
C LYS A 55 9.82 -29.94 -25.32
N PRO A 56 8.77 -30.58 -24.80
CA PRO A 56 8.22 -30.23 -23.49
C PRO A 56 9.25 -30.51 -22.40
N THR A 57 9.44 -29.55 -21.49
CA THR A 57 10.34 -29.68 -20.33
C THR A 57 9.58 -29.92 -19.03
N LYS A 58 8.49 -29.17 -18.80
CA LYS A 58 7.68 -29.29 -17.58
C LYS A 58 6.25 -28.85 -17.83
N THR A 59 5.31 -29.58 -17.23
CA THR A 59 3.89 -29.20 -17.16
C THR A 59 3.49 -29.03 -15.70
N ARG A 60 2.78 -27.95 -15.40
CA ARG A 60 2.14 -27.67 -14.12
C ARG A 60 0.75 -27.12 -14.38
N GLU A 61 -0.25 -27.70 -13.72
CA GLU A 61 -1.65 -27.47 -14.05
C GLU A 61 -1.88 -27.67 -15.56
N SER A 62 -2.42 -26.66 -16.25
CA SER A 62 -2.59 -26.68 -17.71
C SER A 62 -1.63 -25.72 -18.44
N MET A 63 -0.45 -25.44 -17.86
CA MET A 63 0.66 -24.71 -18.50
C MET A 63 1.86 -25.64 -18.74
N THR A 64 2.36 -25.66 -19.97
CA THR A 64 3.54 -26.42 -20.37
C THR A 64 4.62 -25.48 -20.89
N VAL A 65 5.84 -25.67 -20.38
CA VAL A 65 7.04 -25.02 -20.91
C VAL A 65 7.76 -26.00 -21.84
N TYR A 66 8.23 -25.48 -22.97
CA TYR A 66 8.94 -26.19 -24.02
C TYR A 66 10.32 -25.56 -24.25
N LYS A 67 11.29 -26.39 -24.61
CA LYS A 67 12.62 -25.98 -25.04
C LYS A 67 12.74 -26.11 -26.55
N ASP A 68 13.32 -25.09 -27.18
CA ASP A 68 13.63 -25.14 -28.61
C ASP A 68 14.80 -26.10 -28.87
N MET A 69 14.58 -27.09 -29.74
CA MET A 69 15.58 -28.10 -30.11
C MET A 69 16.42 -27.71 -31.32
N TYR A 70 16.00 -26.72 -32.12
CA TYR A 70 16.68 -26.27 -33.34
C TYR A 70 17.57 -25.04 -33.12
N HIS A 71 17.23 -24.15 -32.17
CA HIS A 71 18.09 -23.01 -31.85
C HIS A 71 19.41 -23.38 -31.15
N ALA A 72 19.56 -24.61 -30.69
CA ALA A 72 20.87 -25.12 -30.32
C ALA A 72 21.87 -25.07 -31.50
N LYS A 73 21.44 -24.84 -32.76
CA LYS A 73 22.27 -25.00 -33.95
C LYS A 73 22.55 -23.76 -34.84
N SER A 74 21.78 -22.66 -34.89
CA SER A 74 22.02 -21.71 -36.01
C SER A 74 21.68 -20.21 -35.92
N ASP A 75 20.92 -19.67 -34.96
CA ASP A 75 20.48 -18.26 -35.06
C ASP A 75 21.10 -17.34 -34.00
N PRO A 76 21.65 -16.17 -34.39
CA PRO A 76 22.15 -15.17 -33.45
C PRO A 76 21.03 -14.65 -32.53
N VAL A 77 21.42 -14.27 -31.31
CA VAL A 77 20.56 -13.61 -30.34
C VAL A 77 20.31 -12.18 -30.82
N PRO A 78 19.05 -11.68 -30.86
CA PRO A 78 18.79 -10.27 -31.15
C PRO A 78 19.50 -9.39 -30.12
N VAL A 79 20.35 -8.47 -30.59
CA VAL A 79 21.07 -7.51 -29.74
C VAL A 79 20.25 -6.23 -29.70
N TYR A 80 19.81 -5.81 -28.51
CA TYR A 80 19.09 -4.56 -28.31
C TYR A 80 20.00 -3.50 -27.67
N PRO A 81 19.80 -2.21 -27.95
CA PRO A 81 20.53 -1.13 -27.27
C PRO A 81 20.38 -1.24 -25.74
N GLY A 82 21.49 -1.10 -25.00
CA GLY A 82 21.50 -1.23 -23.53
C GLY A 82 21.51 -2.67 -22.98
N THR A 83 21.64 -3.68 -23.86
CA THR A 83 21.81 -5.08 -23.46
C THR A 83 23.27 -5.49 -23.39
N PRO A 84 23.66 -6.37 -22.45
CA PRO A 84 25.05 -6.75 -22.31
C PRO A 84 25.61 -7.45 -23.55
N SER A 85 26.71 -6.92 -24.08
CA SER A 85 27.39 -7.54 -25.22
C SER A 85 28.01 -8.88 -24.80
N THR A 86 27.69 -9.95 -25.53
CA THR A 86 28.25 -11.29 -25.32
C THR A 86 29.73 -11.34 -25.73
N VAL A 87 30.61 -10.83 -24.87
CA VAL A 87 32.06 -11.01 -25.05
C VAL A 87 32.47 -12.38 -24.50
N GLY A 88 32.58 -13.37 -25.39
CA GLY A 88 33.13 -14.69 -25.08
C GLY A 88 32.40 -15.84 -25.77
N SER A 89 32.70 -16.03 -27.06
CA SER A 89 32.22 -17.16 -27.85
C SER A 89 32.84 -18.48 -27.36
N ASP A 90 32.17 -19.13 -26.42
CA ASP A 90 32.32 -20.57 -26.19
C ASP A 90 31.06 -21.25 -26.75
N GLU A 91 31.20 -22.08 -27.79
CA GLU A 91 30.06 -22.72 -28.50
C GLU A 91 29.13 -23.53 -27.58
N SER A 92 29.61 -23.84 -26.37
CA SER A 92 28.92 -24.61 -25.33
C SER A 92 27.87 -23.82 -24.52
N ASN A 93 27.77 -22.49 -24.68
CA ASN A 93 26.89 -21.63 -23.87
C ASN A 93 25.80 -20.92 -24.69
N ARG A 94 25.22 -21.59 -25.69
CA ARG A 94 24.09 -21.06 -26.48
C ARG A 94 22.87 -20.89 -25.55
N GLY A 95 22.32 -19.68 -25.48
CA GLY A 95 21.19 -19.35 -24.63
C GLY A 95 19.98 -20.29 -24.79
N LEU A 96 19.29 -20.55 -23.68
CA LEU A 96 18.09 -21.38 -23.63
C LEU A 96 16.87 -20.60 -24.12
N ARG A 97 16.32 -21.01 -25.27
CA ARG A 97 15.04 -20.48 -25.76
C ARG A 97 13.89 -21.37 -25.27
N LEU A 98 12.96 -20.75 -24.55
CA LEU A 98 11.81 -21.43 -23.98
C LEU A 98 10.51 -20.78 -24.49
N LEU A 99 9.47 -21.61 -24.58
CA LEU A 99 8.10 -21.24 -24.92
C LEU A 99 7.19 -21.81 -23.83
N GLY A 100 6.38 -20.98 -23.20
CA GLY A 100 5.34 -21.43 -22.28
C GLY A 100 3.97 -21.21 -22.89
N VAL A 101 3.13 -22.23 -22.95
CA VAL A 101 1.74 -22.07 -23.39
C VAL A 101 0.80 -22.84 -22.47
N GLY A 102 -0.41 -22.32 -22.29
CA GLY A 102 -1.44 -23.02 -21.54
C GLY A 102 -2.58 -22.14 -21.08
N SER A 103 -3.34 -22.66 -20.13
CA SER A 103 -4.40 -21.93 -19.45
C SER A 103 -4.31 -22.17 -17.95
N ILE A 104 -4.52 -21.12 -17.16
CA ILE A 104 -4.45 -21.19 -15.71
C ILE A 104 -5.76 -20.67 -15.13
N VAL A 105 -6.21 -21.30 -14.04
CA VAL A 105 -7.45 -20.95 -13.34
C VAL A 105 -7.25 -19.64 -12.57
N GLY A 106 -8.11 -18.66 -12.85
CA GLY A 106 -8.07 -17.34 -12.25
C GLY A 106 -8.65 -16.27 -13.18
N ASN A 107 -8.66 -15.02 -12.73
CA ASN A 107 -8.94 -13.86 -13.57
C ASN A 107 -7.65 -13.07 -13.82
N LEU A 108 -7.66 -12.21 -14.84
CA LEU A 108 -6.49 -11.43 -15.24
C LEU A 108 -6.02 -10.52 -14.11
N GLU A 109 -6.95 -9.90 -13.39
CA GLU A 109 -6.66 -8.98 -12.29
C GLU A 109 -5.88 -9.67 -11.16
N ASP A 110 -6.18 -10.93 -10.84
CA ASP A 110 -5.48 -11.74 -9.85
C ASP A 110 -4.03 -12.05 -10.29
N PHE A 111 -3.76 -12.22 -11.60
CA PHE A 111 -2.40 -12.33 -12.12
C PHE A 111 -1.61 -11.05 -11.91
N MET A 112 -2.17 -9.93 -12.37
CA MET A 112 -1.51 -8.64 -12.32
C MET A 112 -1.28 -8.19 -10.87
N LEU A 113 -2.29 -8.36 -10.01
CA LEU A 113 -2.18 -8.08 -8.57
C LEU A 113 -1.21 -9.04 -7.87
N GLY A 114 -1.15 -10.30 -8.30
CA GLY A 114 -0.23 -11.29 -7.75
C GLY A 114 1.23 -10.91 -7.98
N ASN A 115 1.54 -10.31 -9.13
CA ASN A 115 2.90 -9.91 -9.48
C ASN A 115 3.29 -8.52 -8.95
N ALA A 116 2.35 -7.57 -8.90
CA ALA A 116 2.59 -6.17 -8.53
C ALA A 116 3.33 -6.00 -7.20
N THR A 117 4.59 -5.57 -7.21
CA THR A 117 5.39 -5.38 -5.99
C THR A 117 6.20 -4.09 -6.09
N ILE A 118 5.86 -3.06 -5.31
CA ILE A 118 6.59 -1.78 -5.30
C ILE A 118 7.70 -1.74 -4.23
N SER A 119 7.74 -2.71 -3.32
CA SER A 119 8.73 -2.75 -2.23
C SER A 119 9.36 -4.12 -2.02
N ALA A 120 10.52 -4.14 -1.37
CA ALA A 120 11.22 -5.37 -1.01
C ALA A 120 10.39 -6.29 -0.09
N GLU A 121 9.56 -5.74 0.79
CA GLU A 121 8.67 -6.52 1.65
C GLU A 121 7.56 -7.22 0.85
N GLN A 122 6.92 -6.49 -0.07
CA GLN A 122 5.90 -7.05 -0.94
C GLN A 122 6.47 -8.17 -1.83
N MET A 123 7.71 -8.01 -2.26
CA MET A 123 8.47 -9.02 -3.00
C MET A 123 8.73 -10.27 -2.15
N ARG A 124 9.17 -10.13 -0.89
CA ARG A 124 9.34 -11.26 0.05
C ARG A 124 8.04 -12.03 0.27
N ILE A 125 6.93 -11.30 0.37
CA ILE A 125 5.60 -11.93 0.46
C ILE A 125 5.28 -12.68 -0.83
N ARG A 126 5.52 -12.10 -2.02
CA ARG A 126 5.29 -12.76 -3.32
C ARG A 126 6.10 -14.05 -3.45
N THR A 127 7.41 -13.99 -3.23
CA THR A 127 8.32 -15.14 -3.39
C THR A 127 8.02 -16.27 -2.42
N SER A 128 7.46 -15.96 -1.24
CA SER A 128 6.99 -16.96 -0.26
C SER A 128 5.87 -17.89 -0.76
N TYR A 129 5.21 -17.52 -1.85
CA TYR A 129 4.16 -18.31 -2.48
C TYR A 129 4.61 -18.93 -3.80
N THR A 130 5.48 -18.26 -4.56
CA THR A 130 5.76 -18.66 -5.95
C THR A 130 6.69 -19.85 -6.05
N ASP A 131 7.52 -20.14 -5.04
CA ASP A 131 8.62 -21.13 -5.11
C ASP A 131 9.49 -20.90 -6.35
N ASP A 132 9.82 -19.63 -6.63
CA ASP A 132 10.51 -19.21 -7.85
C ASP A 132 12.04 -19.28 -7.75
N GLU A 133 12.58 -19.95 -6.73
CA GLU A 133 14.02 -20.07 -6.42
C GLU A 133 14.70 -18.71 -6.08
N CYS A 134 13.94 -17.65 -5.81
CA CYS A 134 14.47 -16.38 -5.33
C CYS A 134 14.96 -16.49 -3.88
N VAL A 135 16.25 -16.23 -3.66
CA VAL A 135 16.87 -16.25 -2.32
C VAL A 135 17.24 -14.85 -1.81
N ASP A 136 17.35 -13.88 -2.71
CA ASP A 136 17.57 -12.47 -2.37
C ASP A 136 17.05 -11.56 -3.49
N HIS A 137 16.71 -10.31 -3.16
CA HIS A 137 16.23 -9.33 -4.14
C HIS A 137 16.32 -7.89 -3.63
N ARG A 138 16.37 -6.94 -4.55
CA ARG A 138 16.21 -5.50 -4.31
C ARG A 138 15.28 -4.90 -5.37
N VAL A 139 14.42 -3.98 -4.94
CA VAL A 139 13.75 -3.05 -5.84
C VAL A 139 14.65 -1.83 -5.88
N LEU A 140 15.33 -1.61 -7.01
CA LEU A 140 16.35 -0.58 -7.14
C LEU A 140 15.70 0.77 -7.45
N ASP A 141 14.73 0.78 -8.35
CA ASP A 141 13.94 1.97 -8.65
C ASP A 141 12.56 1.62 -9.22
N VAL A 142 11.59 2.53 -9.08
CA VAL A 142 10.22 2.40 -9.60
C VAL A 142 9.76 3.72 -10.21
N TRP A 143 9.82 3.83 -11.54
CA TRP A 143 9.41 5.05 -12.26
C TRP A 143 7.94 5.04 -12.67
N ARG A 144 7.27 3.88 -12.69
CA ARG A 144 5.82 3.80 -12.92
C ARG A 144 5.17 2.92 -11.87
N GLN A 145 4.26 3.49 -11.09
CA GLN A 145 3.56 2.81 -9.98
C GLN A 145 2.06 2.64 -10.29
N PRO A 146 1.41 1.62 -9.70
CA PRO A 146 -0.03 1.45 -9.81
C PRO A 146 -0.81 2.69 -9.31
N THR A 147 -1.80 3.14 -10.08
CA THR A 147 -2.73 4.22 -9.67
C THR A 147 -4.16 3.70 -9.53
N VAL A 148 -5.12 4.59 -9.24
CA VAL A 148 -6.54 4.22 -9.22
C VAL A 148 -7.04 3.94 -10.64
N GLU A 149 -6.60 4.75 -11.59
CA GLU A 149 -6.95 4.70 -13.01
C GLU A 149 -6.25 3.54 -13.72
N ASP A 150 -4.98 3.28 -13.36
CA ASP A 150 -4.17 2.21 -13.91
C ASP A 150 -3.55 1.34 -12.79
N PRO A 151 -4.35 0.45 -12.17
CA PRO A 151 -3.97 -0.31 -10.97
C PRO A 151 -2.98 -1.45 -11.19
N PHE A 152 -2.67 -1.75 -12.46
CA PHE A 152 -1.86 -2.92 -12.81
C PHE A 152 -0.55 -2.53 -13.48
N THR A 153 -0.39 -1.26 -13.84
CA THR A 153 0.84 -0.79 -14.42
C THR A 153 1.92 -0.58 -13.37
N LEU A 154 3.06 -1.23 -13.59
CA LEU A 154 4.22 -1.15 -12.71
C LEU A 154 5.47 -1.37 -13.55
N HIS A 155 6.35 -0.38 -13.59
CA HIS A 155 7.63 -0.45 -14.30
C HIS A 155 8.75 -0.11 -13.31
N SER A 156 9.74 -0.99 -13.23
CA SER A 156 10.75 -0.93 -12.18
C SER A 156 12.05 -1.61 -12.56
N LEU A 157 13.15 -1.17 -11.95
CA LEU A 157 14.46 -1.79 -12.06
C LEU A 157 14.72 -2.64 -10.83
N ARG A 158 15.16 -3.88 -11.03
CA ARG A 158 15.26 -4.87 -9.97
C ARG A 158 16.49 -5.72 -10.06
N TRP A 159 16.95 -6.15 -8.89
CA TRP A 159 17.97 -7.15 -8.75
C TRP A 159 17.42 -8.37 -8.03
N TYR A 160 17.77 -9.56 -8.50
CA TYR A 160 17.35 -10.84 -7.94
C TYR A 160 18.53 -11.79 -7.83
N VAL A 161 18.54 -12.65 -6.82
CA VAL A 161 19.42 -13.82 -6.74
C VAL A 161 18.60 -15.09 -6.77
N LYS A 162 18.94 -15.96 -7.70
CA LYS A 162 18.41 -17.31 -7.82
C LYS A 162 19.44 -18.33 -7.34
N ALA A 163 19.00 -19.27 -6.52
CA ALA A 163 19.84 -20.37 -6.06
C ALA A 163 19.02 -21.67 -6.03
N VAL A 164 19.61 -22.75 -6.56
CA VAL A 164 18.93 -24.05 -6.69
C VAL A 164 18.97 -24.77 -5.34
N PRO A 165 17.81 -25.00 -4.69
CA PRO A 165 17.76 -25.65 -3.38
C PRO A 165 18.46 -27.02 -3.40
N GLY A 166 19.36 -27.26 -2.45
CA GLY A 166 20.11 -28.52 -2.33
C GLY A 166 21.29 -28.69 -3.31
N ALA A 167 21.51 -27.76 -4.26
CA ALA A 167 22.61 -27.84 -5.22
C ALA A 167 23.64 -26.70 -5.08
N ASN A 168 23.51 -25.83 -4.07
CA ASN A 168 24.37 -24.65 -3.87
C ASN A 168 25.87 -24.97 -3.68
N ALA A 169 26.22 -26.20 -3.33
CA ALA A 169 27.62 -26.64 -3.22
C ALA A 169 28.27 -26.91 -4.60
N ILE A 170 27.47 -27.14 -5.63
CA ILE A 170 27.90 -27.54 -6.98
C ILE A 170 27.59 -26.43 -7.99
N VAL A 171 26.49 -25.69 -7.77
CA VAL A 171 25.96 -24.66 -8.65
C VAL A 171 26.02 -23.33 -7.91
N LYS A 172 26.89 -22.41 -8.37
CA LYS A 172 26.95 -21.05 -7.83
C LYS A 172 25.59 -20.34 -7.93
N PRO A 173 25.23 -19.42 -7.01
CA PRO A 173 24.05 -18.58 -7.18
C PRO A 173 24.18 -17.71 -8.44
N ARG A 174 23.06 -17.38 -9.07
CA ARG A 174 22.98 -16.47 -10.21
C ARG A 174 22.23 -15.21 -9.83
N ASP A 175 22.73 -14.05 -10.24
CA ASP A 175 21.95 -12.82 -10.15
C ASP A 175 21.43 -12.34 -11.50
N LEU A 176 20.34 -11.58 -11.43
CA LEU A 176 19.67 -10.94 -12.56
C LEU A 176 19.46 -9.48 -12.21
N LEU A 177 19.87 -8.59 -13.11
CA LEU A 177 19.58 -7.16 -13.03
C LEU A 177 18.66 -6.82 -14.20
N LEU A 178 17.38 -6.57 -13.93
CA LEU A 178 16.35 -6.55 -14.95
C LEU A 178 15.33 -5.43 -14.75
N ILE A 179 14.74 -4.98 -15.86
CA ILE A 179 13.47 -4.26 -15.84
C ILE A 179 12.32 -5.27 -15.65
N ASP A 180 11.42 -4.94 -14.74
CA ASP A 180 10.18 -5.67 -14.43
C ASP A 180 9.03 -4.72 -14.72
N CYS A 181 8.45 -4.89 -15.92
CA CYS A 181 7.38 -4.06 -16.45
C CYS A 181 6.12 -4.89 -16.64
N GLN A 182 5.00 -4.40 -16.13
CA GLN A 182 3.70 -5.03 -16.31
C GLN A 182 2.62 -3.98 -16.54
N GLY A 183 1.49 -4.42 -17.08
CA GLY A 183 0.30 -3.61 -17.28
C GLY A 183 -0.80 -4.38 -18.01
N ILE A 184 -1.91 -3.69 -18.30
CA ILE A 184 -2.99 -4.20 -19.16
C ILE A 184 -3.12 -3.26 -20.36
N LEU A 185 -3.29 -3.83 -21.54
CA LEU A 185 -3.53 -3.10 -22.79
C LEU A 185 -4.67 -3.72 -23.59
N GLU A 186 -5.21 -2.95 -24.51
CA GLU A 186 -6.15 -3.43 -25.53
C GLU A 186 -5.45 -3.44 -26.89
N THR A 187 -5.51 -4.57 -27.59
CA THR A 187 -4.98 -4.66 -28.94
C THR A 187 -5.90 -3.96 -29.94
N THR A 188 -5.40 -3.68 -31.14
CA THR A 188 -6.20 -3.16 -32.26
C THR A 188 -7.36 -4.08 -32.67
N LYS A 189 -7.29 -5.37 -32.31
CA LYS A 189 -8.34 -6.37 -32.53
C LYS A 189 -9.35 -6.46 -31.37
N GLY A 190 -9.19 -5.64 -30.33
CA GLY A 190 -10.05 -5.60 -29.14
C GLY A 190 -9.72 -6.67 -28.09
N ASP A 191 -8.57 -7.34 -28.19
CA ASP A 191 -8.15 -8.27 -27.13
C ASP A 191 -7.59 -7.50 -25.94
N ARG A 192 -8.14 -7.75 -24.75
CA ARG A 192 -7.61 -7.25 -23.49
C ARG A 192 -6.51 -8.18 -22.98
N LEU A 193 -5.27 -7.69 -22.99
CA LEU A 193 -4.08 -8.45 -22.63
C LEU A 193 -3.42 -7.86 -21.39
N GLY A 194 -3.14 -8.68 -20.39
CA GLY A 194 -2.12 -8.35 -19.40
C GLY A 194 -0.75 -8.79 -19.89
N TYR A 195 0.29 -8.05 -19.53
CA TYR A 195 1.66 -8.43 -19.84
C TYR A 195 2.56 -8.39 -18.61
N LEU A 196 3.59 -9.23 -18.61
CA LEU A 196 4.73 -9.16 -17.69
C LEU A 196 6.01 -9.32 -18.50
N LEU A 197 6.81 -8.27 -18.56
CA LEU A 197 8.12 -8.23 -19.21
C LEU A 197 9.21 -8.23 -18.14
N LEU A 198 10.15 -9.15 -18.29
CA LEU A 198 11.36 -9.29 -17.50
C LEU A 198 12.55 -9.26 -18.46
N HIS A 199 13.35 -8.20 -18.44
CA HIS A 199 14.48 -8.08 -19.35
C HIS A 199 15.73 -7.57 -18.66
N THR A 200 16.85 -8.30 -18.78
CA THR A 200 18.12 -7.90 -18.17
C THR A 200 18.72 -6.70 -18.88
N VAL A 201 19.19 -5.74 -18.09
CA VAL A 201 19.75 -4.47 -18.58
C VAL A 201 21.11 -4.18 -17.95
N GLU A 202 21.92 -3.38 -18.63
CA GLU A 202 23.17 -2.87 -18.05
C GLU A 202 22.90 -1.62 -17.20
N VAL A 203 23.37 -1.64 -15.96
CA VAL A 203 23.35 -0.47 -15.07
C VAL A 203 24.77 -0.31 -14.54
N PRO A 204 25.50 0.74 -14.97
CA PRO A 204 26.91 0.96 -14.60
C PRO A 204 27.18 0.90 -13.09
N GLU A 205 26.22 1.35 -12.29
CA GLU A 205 26.25 1.39 -10.83
C GLU A 205 26.21 -0.03 -10.20
N CYS A 206 25.68 -1.02 -10.91
CA CYS A 206 25.42 -2.38 -10.43
C CYS A 206 26.45 -3.40 -10.94
N ARG A 207 27.67 -3.32 -10.40
CA ARG A 207 28.78 -4.24 -10.69
C ARG A 207 28.46 -5.72 -10.39
N GLU A 208 29.21 -6.64 -10.99
CA GLU A 208 29.13 -8.06 -10.62
C GLU A 208 29.61 -8.30 -9.18
N ILE A 209 28.94 -9.22 -8.47
CA ILE A 209 29.24 -9.53 -7.07
C ILE A 209 30.11 -10.80 -7.01
N PRO A 210 31.30 -10.75 -6.38
CA PRO A 210 32.18 -11.92 -6.27
C PRO A 210 31.47 -13.13 -5.66
N GLY A 211 31.51 -14.27 -6.37
CA GLY A 211 30.88 -15.51 -5.92
C GLY A 211 29.43 -15.72 -6.39
N ILE A 212 28.84 -14.71 -7.05
CA ILE A 212 27.56 -14.79 -7.74
C ILE A 212 27.82 -14.64 -9.26
N ILE A 213 27.07 -15.35 -10.10
CA ILE A 213 27.25 -15.31 -11.56
C ILE A 213 26.11 -14.50 -12.18
N ARG A 214 26.44 -13.46 -12.96
CA ARG A 214 25.44 -12.68 -13.71
C ARG A 214 24.81 -13.52 -14.82
N CYS A 215 23.50 -13.65 -14.77
CA CYS A 215 22.68 -14.30 -15.79
C CYS A 215 22.02 -13.22 -16.66
N GLN A 216 21.74 -13.54 -17.93
CA GLN A 216 20.88 -12.73 -18.79
C GLN A 216 19.52 -13.41 -18.98
N LEU A 217 18.45 -12.62 -19.02
CA LEU A 217 17.09 -13.07 -19.18
C LEU A 217 16.31 -12.05 -20.01
N SER A 218 15.68 -12.50 -21.08
CA SER A 218 14.58 -11.78 -21.71
C SER A 218 13.36 -12.69 -21.68
N ALA A 219 12.30 -12.29 -21.00
CA ALA A 219 11.05 -13.04 -20.92
C ALA A 219 9.85 -12.11 -20.96
N CYS A 220 8.87 -12.43 -21.79
CA CYS A 220 7.61 -11.70 -21.84
C CYS A 220 6.43 -12.67 -21.78
N TYR A 221 5.52 -12.44 -20.84
CA TYR A 221 4.27 -13.14 -20.68
C TYR A 221 3.14 -12.30 -21.26
N ILE A 222 2.25 -12.94 -22.00
CA ILE A 222 0.95 -12.44 -22.42
C ILE A 222 -0.12 -13.25 -21.71
N PHE A 223 -0.98 -12.55 -20.99
CA PHE A 223 -2.11 -13.10 -20.25
C PHE A 223 -3.41 -12.63 -20.90
N ARG A 224 -4.20 -13.57 -21.42
CA ARG A 224 -5.49 -13.26 -22.05
C ARG A 224 -6.65 -13.92 -21.32
N PRO A 225 -7.68 -13.19 -20.90
CA PRO A 225 -8.91 -13.79 -20.39
C PRO A 225 -9.52 -14.75 -21.43
N ASN A 226 -9.72 -16.01 -21.04
CA ASN A 226 -10.31 -17.06 -21.88
C ASN A 226 -11.60 -17.63 -21.27
N GLY A 227 -12.33 -16.79 -20.54
CA GLY A 227 -13.58 -17.12 -19.85
C GLY A 227 -13.65 -16.52 -18.43
N PRO A 228 -14.72 -16.81 -17.67
CA PRO A 228 -14.97 -16.17 -16.37
C PRO A 228 -13.92 -16.45 -15.28
N ASN A 229 -13.16 -17.55 -15.40
CA ASN A 229 -12.17 -17.96 -14.40
C ASN A 229 -11.01 -18.73 -15.06
N SER A 230 -10.63 -18.32 -16.27
CA SER A 230 -9.49 -18.89 -16.97
C SER A 230 -8.74 -17.79 -17.73
N VAL A 231 -7.43 -17.84 -17.65
CA VAL A 231 -6.51 -16.96 -18.38
C VAL A 231 -5.60 -17.85 -19.22
N GLU A 232 -5.62 -17.64 -20.53
CA GLU A 232 -4.64 -18.16 -21.48
C GLU A 232 -3.29 -17.46 -21.23
N VAL A 233 -2.22 -18.25 -21.19
CA VAL A 233 -0.86 -17.76 -20.96
C VAL A 233 0.00 -18.14 -22.14
N TYR A 234 0.66 -17.14 -22.71
CA TYR A 234 1.73 -17.30 -23.70
C TYR A 234 2.98 -16.66 -23.13
N LEU A 235 4.10 -17.37 -23.16
CA LEU A 235 5.39 -16.91 -22.66
C LEU A 235 6.44 -17.16 -23.71
N ARG A 236 7.20 -16.13 -24.05
CA ARG A 236 8.46 -16.25 -24.77
C ARG A 236 9.60 -15.94 -23.83
N SER A 237 10.65 -16.78 -23.81
CA SER A 237 11.88 -16.42 -23.11
C SER A 237 13.17 -16.86 -23.78
N MET A 238 14.23 -16.14 -23.45
CA MET A 238 15.62 -16.49 -23.68
C MET A 238 16.39 -16.33 -22.38
N VAL A 239 17.20 -17.33 -22.02
CA VAL A 239 17.99 -17.33 -20.78
C VAL A 239 19.43 -17.66 -21.11
N GLU A 240 20.36 -16.82 -20.68
CA GLU A 240 21.79 -17.12 -20.71
C GLU A 240 22.29 -17.28 -19.26
N PRO A 241 22.45 -18.52 -18.78
CA PRO A 241 22.68 -18.80 -17.36
C PRO A 241 23.98 -18.21 -16.77
N GLY A 242 24.91 -17.81 -17.64
CA GLY A 242 26.24 -17.35 -17.26
C GLY A 242 27.13 -18.46 -16.65
N GLY A 243 28.44 -18.33 -16.89
CA GLY A 243 29.45 -19.25 -16.38
C GLY A 243 29.23 -20.72 -16.75
N LYS A 244 29.93 -21.63 -16.07
CA LYS A 244 29.78 -23.08 -16.31
C LYS A 244 28.54 -23.62 -15.60
N ILE A 245 27.62 -24.20 -16.36
CA ILE A 245 26.46 -24.94 -15.85
C ILE A 245 26.11 -26.08 -16.81
N ILE A 246 25.65 -27.20 -16.27
CA ILE A 246 25.16 -28.31 -17.08
C ILE A 246 23.82 -27.89 -17.70
N ASP A 247 23.67 -28.06 -19.03
CA ASP A 247 22.47 -27.67 -19.79
C ASP A 247 21.15 -28.19 -19.18
N SER A 248 21.14 -29.43 -18.66
CA SER A 248 19.97 -30.00 -18.01
C SER A 248 19.60 -29.27 -16.73
N VAL A 249 20.58 -28.86 -15.91
CA VAL A 249 20.38 -28.10 -14.68
C VAL A 249 19.90 -26.69 -15.00
N ALA A 250 20.52 -26.02 -15.97
CA ALA A 250 20.09 -24.72 -16.45
C ALA A 250 18.65 -24.77 -16.97
N THR A 251 18.32 -25.77 -17.81
CA THR A 251 16.98 -25.97 -18.36
C THR A 251 15.94 -26.17 -17.25
N ILE A 252 16.25 -26.98 -16.23
CA ILE A 252 15.34 -27.25 -15.11
C ILE A 252 15.11 -25.98 -14.28
N SER A 253 16.17 -25.27 -13.89
CA SER A 253 16.05 -24.05 -13.08
C SER A 253 15.32 -22.93 -13.83
N SER A 254 15.68 -22.65 -15.09
CA SER A 254 14.97 -21.67 -15.94
C SER A 254 13.50 -22.05 -16.13
N THR A 255 13.20 -23.32 -16.37
CA THR A 255 11.82 -23.80 -16.50
C THR A 255 11.05 -23.64 -15.19
N ASN A 256 11.65 -23.94 -14.04
CA ASN A 256 11.03 -23.78 -12.72
C ASN A 256 10.69 -22.32 -12.43
N ALA A 257 11.64 -21.41 -12.69
CA ALA A 257 11.46 -19.99 -12.49
C ALA A 257 10.31 -19.45 -13.36
N LEU A 258 10.29 -19.78 -14.64
CA LEU A 258 9.28 -19.27 -15.58
C LEU A 258 7.88 -19.83 -15.33
N ILE A 259 7.79 -21.14 -15.06
CA ILE A 259 6.49 -21.75 -14.82
C ILE A 259 5.86 -21.26 -13.51
N SER A 260 6.65 -20.78 -12.53
CA SER A 260 6.17 -20.34 -11.20
C SER A 260 5.04 -19.31 -11.25
N THR A 261 4.89 -18.60 -12.37
CA THR A 261 3.80 -17.66 -12.67
C THR A 261 2.40 -18.28 -12.56
N TRP A 262 2.26 -19.60 -12.67
CA TRP A 262 0.98 -20.30 -12.43
C TRP A 262 0.39 -20.02 -11.04
N LYS A 263 1.21 -19.61 -10.08
CA LYS A 263 0.78 -19.26 -8.73
C LYS A 263 0.38 -17.80 -8.55
N LEU A 264 0.60 -16.92 -9.53
CA LEU A 264 0.27 -15.49 -9.38
C LEU A 264 -1.19 -15.25 -9.00
N PRO A 265 -2.19 -15.96 -9.58
CA PRO A 265 -3.58 -15.77 -9.16
C PRO A 265 -3.81 -16.11 -7.69
N TRP A 266 -3.12 -17.14 -7.20
CA TRP A 266 -3.15 -17.53 -5.80
C TRP A 266 -2.52 -16.45 -4.90
N VAL A 267 -1.42 -15.83 -5.34
CA VAL A 267 -0.81 -14.68 -4.65
C VAL A 267 -1.78 -13.50 -4.60
N GLY A 268 -2.40 -13.16 -5.73
CA GLY A 268 -3.43 -12.12 -5.83
C GLY A 268 -4.54 -12.36 -4.82
N GLN A 269 -5.16 -13.54 -4.84
CA GLN A 269 -6.23 -13.90 -3.89
C GLN A 269 -5.78 -13.85 -2.42
N ASN A 270 -4.59 -14.35 -2.10
CA ASN A 270 -4.08 -14.30 -0.74
C ASN A 270 -3.83 -12.85 -0.29
N ARG A 271 -3.38 -11.95 -1.18
CA ARG A 271 -3.26 -10.52 -0.87
C ARG A 271 -4.62 -9.88 -0.61
N LYS A 272 -5.64 -10.22 -1.41
CA LYS A 272 -7.02 -9.77 -1.17
C LYS A 272 -7.54 -10.24 0.19
N LEU A 273 -7.30 -11.50 0.55
CA LEU A 273 -7.62 -12.07 1.87
C LEU A 273 -6.87 -11.38 3.00
N THR A 274 -5.56 -11.18 2.86
CA THR A 274 -4.76 -10.44 3.84
C THR A 274 -5.29 -9.02 4.03
N TRP A 275 -5.55 -8.28 2.94
CA TRP A 275 -6.13 -6.94 2.98
C TRP A 275 -7.48 -6.92 3.69
N MET A 276 -8.36 -7.89 3.40
CA MET A 276 -9.64 -7.99 4.12
C MET A 276 -9.44 -8.26 5.61
N MET A 277 -8.46 -9.08 5.97
CA MET A 277 -8.11 -9.40 7.35
C MET A 277 -7.44 -8.24 8.10
N THR A 278 -7.09 -7.14 7.45
CA THR A 278 -6.70 -5.89 8.13
C THR A 278 -7.88 -4.93 8.35
N GLN A 279 -8.99 -5.11 7.62
CA GLN A 279 -10.16 -4.23 7.76
C GLN A 279 -10.86 -4.43 9.11
N PRO A 280 -11.52 -3.41 9.68
CA PRO A 280 -12.38 -3.60 10.85
C PRO A 280 -13.48 -4.62 10.58
N THR A 281 -13.89 -5.38 11.61
CA THR A 281 -14.95 -6.39 11.49
C THR A 281 -16.25 -5.82 10.91
N SER A 282 -16.59 -4.56 11.23
CA SER A 282 -17.75 -3.85 10.69
C SER A 282 -17.68 -3.63 9.18
N VAL A 283 -16.51 -3.23 8.66
CA VAL A 283 -16.28 -3.01 7.22
C VAL A 283 -16.33 -4.34 6.47
N ARG A 284 -15.76 -5.41 7.05
CA ARG A 284 -15.89 -6.77 6.49
C ARG A 284 -17.35 -7.19 6.41
N ALA A 285 -18.13 -6.89 7.45
CA ALA A 285 -19.54 -7.22 7.54
C ALA A 285 -20.36 -6.57 6.43
N GLU A 286 -20.17 -5.27 6.26
CA GLU A 286 -20.81 -4.46 5.24
C GLU A 286 -20.47 -4.96 3.82
N LYS A 287 -19.17 -5.13 3.50
CA LYS A 287 -18.73 -5.62 2.18
C LYS A 287 -19.23 -7.03 1.86
N LEU A 288 -19.46 -7.86 2.87
CA LEU A 288 -20.02 -9.20 2.71
C LEU A 288 -21.55 -9.22 2.71
N GLY A 289 -22.22 -8.07 2.85
CA GLY A 289 -23.69 -7.98 2.94
C GLY A 289 -24.27 -8.71 4.15
N LYS A 290 -23.51 -8.81 5.26
CA LYS A 290 -23.89 -9.58 6.45
C LYS A 290 -23.82 -8.73 7.71
N LYS A 291 -24.75 -8.96 8.65
CA LYS A 291 -24.56 -8.56 10.05
C LYS A 291 -23.54 -9.52 10.68
N VAL A 292 -22.24 -9.23 10.54
CA VAL A 292 -21.21 -10.00 11.26
C VAL A 292 -21.43 -9.73 12.74
N ALA A 293 -21.81 -10.78 13.47
CA ALA A 293 -22.00 -10.69 14.91
C ALA A 293 -20.70 -10.20 15.56
N ALA A 294 -20.80 -9.20 16.43
CA ALA A 294 -19.67 -8.66 17.19
C ALA A 294 -19.00 -9.70 18.13
N THR A 295 -19.59 -10.89 18.25
CA THR A 295 -19.16 -12.00 19.09
C THR A 295 -19.13 -13.30 18.28
N LYS A 296 -18.26 -14.26 18.66
CA LYS A 296 -18.26 -15.62 18.10
C LYS A 296 -19.70 -16.16 18.13
N PRO A 297 -20.27 -16.61 17.00
CA PRO A 297 -21.66 -17.06 17.00
C PRO A 297 -21.81 -18.24 17.97
N ALA A 298 -22.92 -18.24 18.72
CA ALA A 298 -23.36 -19.41 19.48
C ALA A 298 -23.30 -20.64 18.55
N ARG A 299 -22.83 -21.77 19.09
CA ARG A 299 -22.65 -23.01 18.33
C ARG A 299 -23.98 -23.35 17.64
N LYS A 300 -24.03 -23.18 16.31
CA LYS A 300 -25.21 -23.54 15.51
C LYS A 300 -25.17 -25.04 15.24
N ASP A 301 -26.34 -25.69 15.21
CA ASP A 301 -26.43 -27.13 14.92
C ASP A 301 -26.32 -27.45 13.42
N LYS A 302 -26.22 -26.43 12.56
CA LYS A 302 -26.15 -26.55 11.09
C LYS A 302 -25.06 -25.64 10.53
N CYS A 303 -24.38 -26.12 9.49
CA CYS A 303 -23.38 -25.33 8.76
C CYS A 303 -24.03 -24.15 8.02
N SER A 304 -23.48 -22.93 8.16
CA SER A 304 -23.98 -21.73 7.46
C SER A 304 -23.89 -21.79 5.93
N LEU A 305 -23.11 -22.72 5.35
CA LEU A 305 -22.97 -22.87 3.89
C LEU A 305 -23.79 -24.02 3.32
N CYS A 306 -23.60 -25.25 3.82
CA CYS A 306 -24.28 -26.41 3.25
C CYS A 306 -25.55 -26.84 4.00
N THR A 307 -25.94 -26.11 5.05
CA THR A 307 -27.11 -26.35 5.93
C THR A 307 -27.19 -27.72 6.62
N LYS A 308 -26.24 -28.62 6.34
CA LYS A 308 -26.18 -29.95 6.95
C LYS A 308 -25.89 -29.85 8.44
N SER A 309 -26.51 -30.76 9.20
CA SER A 309 -26.33 -30.85 10.64
C SER A 309 -24.88 -31.14 11.02
N ILE A 310 -24.50 -30.54 12.13
CA ILE A 310 -23.22 -30.68 12.80
C ILE A 310 -23.34 -31.88 13.75
N THR A 311 -22.57 -32.93 13.48
CA THR A 311 -22.51 -34.14 14.31
C THR A 311 -21.12 -34.28 14.91
N LEU A 312 -20.91 -35.22 15.84
CA LEU A 312 -19.58 -35.54 16.40
C LEU A 312 -18.51 -35.83 15.32
N LEU A 313 -18.91 -36.34 14.16
CA LEU A 313 -18.03 -36.61 13.02
C LEU A 313 -17.78 -35.38 12.11
N ARG A 314 -18.53 -34.28 12.29
CA ARG A 314 -18.36 -33.02 11.55
C ARG A 314 -17.98 -31.89 12.51
N ARG A 315 -16.67 -31.75 12.71
CA ARG A 315 -16.10 -30.60 13.45
C ARG A 315 -16.49 -29.29 12.78
N VAL A 316 -16.73 -28.30 13.62
CA VAL A 316 -17.16 -26.94 13.27
C VAL A 316 -16.05 -26.00 13.59
N SER A 317 -15.78 -25.08 12.67
CA SER A 317 -14.94 -23.92 12.91
C SER A 317 -15.69 -22.65 12.51
N ALA A 318 -15.18 -21.50 12.93
CA ALA A 318 -15.60 -20.23 12.36
C ALA A 318 -14.75 -19.92 11.11
N CYS A 319 -15.36 -19.24 10.15
CA CYS A 319 -14.62 -18.53 9.10
C CYS A 319 -13.94 -17.30 9.72
N GLU A 320 -12.65 -17.10 9.52
CA GLU A 320 -11.90 -15.94 10.05
C GLU A 320 -12.36 -14.61 9.44
N LEU A 321 -12.97 -14.64 8.25
CA LEU A 321 -13.44 -13.44 7.57
C LEU A 321 -14.86 -13.03 7.98
N CYS A 322 -15.84 -13.94 7.82
CA CYS A 322 -17.26 -13.64 8.08
C CYS A 322 -17.76 -14.11 9.45
N LEU A 323 -16.91 -14.78 10.23
CA LEU A 323 -17.20 -15.38 11.54
C LEU A 323 -18.29 -16.47 11.54
N ASP A 324 -18.83 -16.85 10.37
CA ASP A 324 -19.86 -17.88 10.27
C ASP A 324 -19.36 -19.26 10.71
N SER A 325 -20.25 -19.98 11.38
CA SER A 325 -20.06 -21.37 11.77
C SER A 325 -20.15 -22.30 10.56
N VAL A 326 -19.04 -22.94 10.19
CA VAL A 326 -18.95 -23.78 9.00
C VAL A 326 -18.32 -25.14 9.31
N CYS A 327 -18.83 -26.17 8.64
CA CYS A 327 -18.24 -27.52 8.74
C CYS A 327 -16.88 -27.56 8.01
N SER A 328 -16.03 -28.51 8.39
CA SER A 328 -14.69 -28.69 7.79
C SER A 328 -14.68 -28.82 6.27
N ARG A 329 -15.72 -29.38 5.63
CA ARG A 329 -15.82 -29.48 4.14
C ARG A 329 -16.11 -28.15 3.44
N CYS A 330 -16.66 -27.19 4.17
CA CYS A 330 -17.02 -25.86 3.70
C CYS A 330 -15.97 -24.81 4.05
N LEU A 331 -14.90 -25.22 4.76
CA LEU A 331 -13.79 -24.41 5.21
C LEU A 331 -12.54 -24.74 4.41
N THR A 332 -11.76 -23.72 4.07
CA THR A 332 -10.51 -23.81 3.32
C THR A 332 -9.45 -23.04 4.09
N VAL A 333 -8.33 -23.68 4.42
CA VAL A 333 -7.22 -23.02 5.10
C VAL A 333 -6.27 -22.43 4.07
N ARG A 334 -5.95 -21.14 4.22
CA ARG A 334 -4.92 -20.43 3.46
C ARG A 334 -3.77 -20.09 4.39
N LYS A 335 -2.54 -20.35 3.96
CA LYS A 335 -1.34 -19.85 4.64
C LYS A 335 -1.13 -18.41 4.19
N LEU A 336 -1.45 -17.43 5.03
CA LEU A 336 -1.25 -16.01 4.71
C LEU A 336 0.12 -15.56 5.23
N SER A 337 0.93 -15.01 4.34
CA SER A 337 2.26 -14.48 4.62
C SER A 337 2.19 -13.05 5.13
N TYR A 338 2.93 -12.77 6.21
CA TYR A 338 3.09 -11.46 6.83
C TYR A 338 4.57 -11.21 7.12
N ILE A 339 5.00 -9.96 7.05
CA ILE A 339 6.30 -9.52 7.59
C ILE A 339 6.05 -9.07 9.04
N ARG A 340 6.77 -9.66 9.99
CA ARG A 340 6.76 -9.24 11.40
C ARG A 340 7.62 -8.00 11.59
N ARG A 341 7.45 -7.31 12.72
CA ARG A 341 8.24 -6.13 13.10
C ARG A 341 9.75 -6.37 13.12
N ASN A 342 10.19 -7.59 13.44
CA ASN A 342 11.60 -7.97 13.40
C ASN A 342 12.12 -8.30 12.00
N GLY A 343 11.31 -8.05 10.96
CA GLY A 343 11.62 -8.36 9.58
C GLY A 343 11.36 -9.82 9.19
N ASP A 344 10.93 -10.71 10.08
CA ASP A 344 10.72 -12.12 9.72
C ASP A 344 9.46 -12.32 8.87
N LEU A 345 9.59 -13.13 7.83
CA LEU A 345 8.46 -13.62 7.05
C LEU A 345 7.81 -14.78 7.80
N VAL A 346 6.51 -14.69 8.07
CA VAL A 346 5.73 -15.76 8.71
C VAL A 346 4.49 -16.10 7.92
N GLN A 347 4.17 -17.39 7.85
CA GLN A 347 2.95 -17.90 7.24
C GLN A 347 1.97 -18.33 8.33
N VAL A 348 0.83 -17.67 8.40
CA VAL A 348 -0.24 -17.92 9.38
C VAL A 348 -1.35 -18.73 8.71
N PRO A 349 -1.61 -19.99 9.12
CA PRO A 349 -2.76 -20.75 8.65
C PRO A 349 -4.06 -20.08 9.10
N THR A 350 -4.85 -19.61 8.13
CA THR A 350 -6.07 -18.83 8.36
C THR A 350 -7.23 -19.51 7.63
N ALA A 351 -8.34 -19.75 8.32
CA ALA A 351 -9.42 -20.58 7.80
C ALA A 351 -10.60 -19.75 7.26
N PHE A 352 -10.94 -19.92 5.99
CA PHE A 352 -12.00 -19.18 5.31
C PHE A 352 -13.10 -20.10 4.81
N CYS A 353 -14.36 -19.67 4.83
CA CYS A 353 -15.43 -20.42 4.19
C CYS A 353 -15.36 -20.27 2.66
N LYS A 354 -15.89 -21.26 1.93
CA LYS A 354 -15.87 -21.26 0.44
C LYS A 354 -16.50 -20.01 -0.18
N ASN A 355 -17.56 -19.45 0.40
CA ASN A 355 -18.15 -18.20 -0.08
C ASN A 355 -17.19 -17.01 0.06
N CYS A 356 -16.45 -16.90 1.16
CA CYS A 356 -15.46 -15.83 1.36
C CYS A 356 -14.26 -15.97 0.40
N ILE A 357 -13.83 -17.21 0.12
CA ILE A 357 -12.82 -17.47 -0.92
C ILE A 357 -13.35 -17.04 -2.29
N MET A 358 -14.54 -17.47 -2.68
CA MET A 358 -15.15 -17.06 -3.96
C MET A 358 -15.32 -15.55 -4.06
N TRP A 359 -15.76 -14.89 -2.98
CA TRP A 359 -15.91 -13.45 -2.94
C TRP A 359 -14.57 -12.74 -3.18
N SER A 360 -13.49 -13.23 -2.58
CA SER A 360 -12.14 -12.69 -2.80
C SER A 360 -11.72 -12.76 -4.29
N THR A 361 -12.13 -13.80 -5.00
CA THR A 361 -11.89 -13.96 -6.45
C THR A 361 -12.71 -12.95 -7.26
N SER A 362 -13.92 -12.60 -6.83
CA SER A 362 -14.76 -11.59 -7.51
C SER A 362 -14.42 -10.14 -7.18
N MET A 363 -13.53 -9.88 -6.22
CA MET A 363 -13.09 -8.51 -5.93
C MET A 363 -12.29 -7.97 -7.11
N LYS A 364 -12.71 -6.82 -7.64
CA LYS A 364 -11.94 -6.05 -8.63
C LYS A 364 -10.98 -5.12 -7.89
N PHE A 365 -9.75 -4.99 -8.41
CA PHE A 365 -8.75 -4.06 -7.89
C PHE A 365 -8.41 -2.98 -8.95
N PRO A 366 -8.19 -1.71 -8.54
CA PRO A 366 -8.22 -1.26 -7.16
C PRO A 366 -9.64 -1.39 -6.63
N LEU A 367 -9.79 -1.68 -5.34
CA LEU A 367 -11.13 -1.82 -4.79
C LEU A 367 -11.84 -0.52 -5.05
N GLU A 368 -12.93 -0.57 -5.80
CA GLU A 368 -13.80 0.57 -6.02
C GLU A 368 -14.11 1.18 -4.65
N CYS A 369 -13.50 2.33 -4.41
CA CYS A 369 -14.08 3.56 -3.89
C CYS A 369 -12.93 4.46 -3.50
N ASP A 370 -12.32 5.10 -4.49
CA ASP A 370 -11.89 6.46 -4.22
C ASP A 370 -13.17 7.31 -4.12
N PRO A 371 -13.51 7.91 -2.96
CA PRO A 371 -14.72 8.72 -2.87
C PRO A 371 -14.67 9.95 -3.79
N PHE A 372 -13.47 10.41 -4.16
CA PHE A 372 -13.20 11.67 -4.87
C PHE A 372 -12.31 11.45 -6.10
N PRO A 373 -12.38 12.28 -7.14
CA PRO A 373 -11.36 12.28 -8.20
C PRO A 373 -9.99 12.73 -7.66
N PRO A 374 -8.89 12.58 -8.43
CA PRO A 374 -7.61 13.24 -8.10
C PRO A 374 -7.80 14.74 -7.85
N ILE A 375 -7.19 15.26 -6.80
CA ILE A 375 -7.30 16.67 -6.39
C ILE A 375 -5.94 17.32 -6.59
N GLU A 376 -5.91 18.34 -7.45
CA GLU A 376 -4.76 19.22 -7.63
C GLU A 376 -5.21 20.65 -7.34
N ALA A 377 -4.57 21.29 -6.36
CA ALA A 377 -4.87 22.68 -6.04
C ALA A 377 -4.15 23.60 -7.03
N SER A 378 -4.86 24.60 -7.57
CA SER A 378 -4.22 25.61 -8.40
C SER A 378 -3.20 26.41 -7.58
N PRO A 379 -2.18 27.04 -8.21
CA PRO A 379 -1.21 27.88 -7.50
C PRO A 379 -1.87 28.99 -6.66
N GLU A 380 -2.96 29.58 -7.14
CA GLU A 380 -3.72 30.60 -6.41
C GLU A 380 -4.38 29.99 -5.16
N ARG A 381 -5.00 28.82 -5.29
CA ARG A 381 -5.61 28.12 -4.17
C ARG A 381 -4.57 27.67 -3.14
N VAL A 382 -3.39 27.24 -3.59
CA VAL A 382 -2.27 26.92 -2.71
C VAL A 382 -1.85 28.15 -1.90
N ALA A 383 -1.71 29.32 -2.55
CA ALA A 383 -1.35 30.56 -1.85
C ALA A 383 -2.40 30.98 -0.81
N GLU A 384 -3.69 30.80 -1.10
CA GLU A 384 -4.77 31.02 -0.13
C GLU A 384 -4.68 30.10 1.09
N LEU A 385 -4.45 28.80 0.85
CA LEU A 385 -4.31 27.79 1.91
C LEU A 385 -3.04 28.01 2.75
N GLU A 386 -1.93 28.42 2.13
CA GLU A 386 -0.71 28.81 2.84
C GLU A 386 -0.95 30.03 3.73
N ASN A 387 -1.61 31.07 3.21
CA ASN A 387 -1.95 32.25 4.01
C ASN A 387 -2.88 31.91 5.19
N LEU A 388 -3.86 31.02 4.97
CA LEU A 388 -4.72 30.51 6.04
C LEU A 388 -3.93 29.76 7.12
N ALA A 389 -3.00 28.89 6.71
CA ALA A 389 -2.11 28.19 7.64
C ALA A 389 -1.28 29.17 8.48
N HIS A 390 -0.72 30.22 7.87
CA HIS A 390 0.02 31.27 8.57
C HIS A 390 -0.85 32.01 9.59
N ILE A 391 -2.08 32.39 9.24
CA ILE A 391 -3.01 33.05 10.17
C ILE A 391 -3.29 32.15 11.38
N LEU A 392 -3.66 30.88 11.14
CA LEU A 392 -4.02 29.94 12.20
C LEU A 392 -2.88 29.69 13.18
N VAL A 393 -1.64 29.55 12.69
CA VAL A 393 -0.46 29.37 13.54
C VAL A 393 -0.20 30.62 14.37
N ASN A 394 -0.18 31.80 13.74
CA ASN A 394 0.13 33.05 14.43
C ASN A 394 -0.91 33.39 15.51
N GLU A 395 -2.20 33.22 15.22
CA GLU A 395 -3.26 33.40 16.22
C GLU A 395 -3.08 32.44 17.40
N THR A 396 -2.77 31.17 17.12
CA THR A 396 -2.56 30.17 18.18
C THR A 396 -1.32 30.47 19.01
N ILE A 397 -0.24 30.98 18.40
CA ILE A 397 0.96 31.41 19.12
C ILE A 397 0.64 32.57 20.08
N VAL A 398 -0.09 33.60 19.61
CA VAL A 398 -0.50 34.73 20.47
C VAL A 398 -1.34 34.25 21.67
N GLU A 399 -2.25 33.31 21.44
CA GLU A 399 -3.06 32.73 22.51
C GLU A 399 -2.23 31.88 23.50
N TRP A 400 -1.27 31.12 22.99
CA TRP A 400 -0.31 30.37 23.79
C TRP A 400 0.57 31.31 24.64
N GLU A 401 1.10 32.39 24.06
CA GLU A 401 1.87 33.41 24.79
C GLU A 401 1.04 34.04 25.90
N HIS A 402 -0.23 34.37 25.63
CA HIS A 402 -1.14 34.87 26.66
C HIS A 402 -1.37 33.84 27.78
N PHE A 403 -1.57 32.56 27.44
CA PHE A 403 -1.68 31.49 28.44
C PHE A 403 -0.42 31.36 29.29
N VAL A 404 0.76 31.47 28.68
CA VAL A 404 2.05 31.34 29.34
C VAL A 404 2.35 32.55 30.24
N HIS A 405 2.22 33.77 29.72
CA HIS A 405 2.72 34.99 30.36
C HIS A 405 1.67 35.71 31.20
N VAL A 406 0.40 35.71 30.79
CA VAL A 406 -0.68 36.42 31.49
C VAL A 406 -1.41 35.50 32.45
N GLN A 407 -1.74 34.29 32.00
CA GLN A 407 -2.47 33.31 32.82
C GLN A 407 -1.53 32.44 33.66
N ASN A 408 -0.22 32.62 33.54
CA ASN A 408 0.81 31.85 34.25
C ASN A 408 0.58 30.33 34.16
N ARG A 409 0.20 29.85 32.97
CA ARG A 409 -0.15 28.46 32.66
C ARG A 409 -1.29 27.88 33.50
N GLN A 410 -2.14 28.73 34.09
CA GLN A 410 -3.30 28.30 34.87
C GLN A 410 -4.55 28.33 34.00
N VAL A 411 -5.25 27.20 33.95
CA VAL A 411 -6.55 27.10 33.29
C VAL A 411 -7.65 27.58 34.23
N ASP A 412 -8.43 28.59 33.82
CA ASP A 412 -9.60 29.04 34.58
C ASP A 412 -10.66 27.93 34.66
N ARG A 413 -10.73 27.27 35.82
CA ARG A 413 -11.66 26.16 36.09
C ARG A 413 -13.12 26.58 36.15
N LYS A 414 -13.43 27.88 36.25
CA LYS A 414 -14.82 28.37 36.16
C LYS A 414 -15.31 28.28 34.72
N ARG A 415 -14.44 28.56 33.75
CA ARG A 415 -14.74 28.48 32.32
C ARG A 415 -14.50 27.10 31.73
N TRP A 416 -13.38 26.47 32.09
CA TRP A 416 -12.89 25.26 31.43
C TRP A 416 -13.05 24.04 32.33
N LYS A 417 -13.94 23.12 31.95
CA LYS A 417 -14.15 21.86 32.67
C LYS A 417 -13.24 20.76 32.11
N PRO A 418 -12.43 20.08 32.93
CA PRO A 418 -11.62 18.96 32.46
C PRO A 418 -12.51 17.82 31.96
N THR A 419 -12.18 17.26 30.80
CA THR A 419 -12.93 16.16 30.16
C THR A 419 -12.15 14.85 30.14
N LYS A 420 -10.84 14.92 29.84
CA LYS A 420 -9.95 13.76 29.87
C LYS A 420 -8.54 14.21 30.20
N THR A 421 -7.88 13.43 31.04
CA THR A 421 -6.45 13.57 31.33
C THR A 421 -5.77 12.27 30.92
N ARG A 422 -4.62 12.40 30.28
CA ARG A 422 -3.73 11.29 29.96
C ARG A 422 -2.32 11.74 30.26
N GLU A 423 -1.67 11.02 31.18
CA GLU A 423 -0.38 11.43 31.73
C GLU A 423 -0.46 12.89 32.22
N ASN A 424 0.44 13.76 31.76
CA ASN A 424 0.50 15.17 32.16
C ASN A 424 -0.26 16.11 31.20
N THR A 425 -1.06 15.58 30.27
CA THR A 425 -1.88 16.37 29.34
C THR A 425 -3.36 16.26 29.67
N THR A 426 -4.04 17.40 29.75
CA THR A 426 -5.49 17.47 30.04
C THR A 426 -6.22 18.25 28.96
N VAL A 427 -7.32 17.67 28.48
CA VAL A 427 -8.28 18.32 27.57
C VAL A 427 -9.44 18.86 28.38
N TYR A 428 -9.79 20.11 28.13
CA TYR A 428 -10.85 20.87 28.79
C TYR A 428 -11.92 21.26 27.78
N LYS A 429 -13.17 21.32 28.23
CA LYS A 429 -14.32 21.83 27.47
C LYS A 429 -14.75 23.18 28.03
N ASP A 430 -15.00 24.15 27.15
CA ASP A 430 -15.54 25.46 27.53
C ASP A 430 -17.01 25.30 27.98
N MET A 431 -17.32 25.72 29.20
CA MET A 431 -18.65 25.68 29.80
C MET A 431 -19.44 26.97 29.60
N HIS A 432 -18.80 28.06 29.19
CA HIS A 432 -19.41 29.39 29.05
C HIS A 432 -19.85 29.72 27.60
N HIS A 433 -19.68 28.79 26.67
CA HIS A 433 -19.99 28.99 25.24
C HIS A 433 -21.46 29.30 24.92
N ALA A 434 -22.37 29.17 25.89
CA ALA A 434 -23.75 29.55 25.68
C ALA A 434 -23.95 31.08 25.45
N LYS A 435 -22.94 31.96 25.66
CA LYS A 435 -23.24 33.41 25.80
C LYS A 435 -22.39 34.51 25.16
N SER A 436 -21.28 34.35 24.42
CA SER A 436 -20.63 35.61 23.94
C SER A 436 -19.77 35.68 22.68
N ASP A 437 -19.08 34.63 22.20
CA ASP A 437 -18.04 34.88 21.17
C ASP A 437 -18.41 34.26 19.82
N PRO A 438 -18.53 35.04 18.73
CA PRO A 438 -18.68 34.52 17.37
C PRO A 438 -17.56 33.51 17.04
N VAL A 439 -17.86 32.55 16.19
CA VAL A 439 -16.82 31.71 15.58
C VAL A 439 -16.00 32.60 14.63
N PRO A 440 -14.66 32.60 14.69
CA PRO A 440 -13.85 33.30 13.69
C PRO A 440 -14.15 32.73 12.30
N GLU A 441 -14.63 33.57 11.39
CA GLU A 441 -14.84 33.20 9.98
C GLU A 441 -13.55 33.45 9.21
N TYR A 442 -13.04 32.45 8.50
CA TYR A 442 -11.87 32.58 7.64
C TYR A 442 -12.27 32.43 6.16
N PRO A 443 -11.56 33.09 5.23
CA PRO A 443 -11.83 32.92 3.80
C PRO A 443 -11.66 31.45 3.37
N GLY A 444 -12.65 30.91 2.63
CA GLY A 444 -12.59 29.53 2.12
C GLY A 444 -12.99 28.44 3.12
N THR A 445 -13.55 28.82 4.28
CA THR A 445 -14.17 27.89 5.23
C THR A 445 -15.67 27.74 4.96
N PRO A 446 -16.25 26.52 5.10
CA PRO A 446 -17.66 26.29 4.87
C PRO A 446 -18.56 27.17 5.74
N SER A 447 -19.46 27.92 5.10
CA SER A 447 -20.44 28.78 5.77
C SER A 447 -21.38 27.95 6.64
N THR A 448 -21.58 28.35 7.90
CA THR A 448 -22.50 27.73 8.87
C THR A 448 -23.97 28.07 8.57
N VAL A 449 -24.46 27.73 7.37
CA VAL A 449 -25.87 27.95 7.01
C VAL A 449 -26.72 26.85 7.65
N GLY A 450 -27.30 27.15 8.82
CA GLY A 450 -28.44 26.41 9.38
C GLY A 450 -28.24 25.70 10.72
N SER A 451 -27.39 26.17 11.63
CA SER A 451 -27.33 25.57 12.98
C SER A 451 -28.50 26.03 13.85
N ASP A 452 -29.44 25.10 14.10
CA ASP A 452 -30.34 25.19 15.25
C ASP A 452 -29.53 25.54 16.50
N ALA A 453 -30.06 26.39 17.40
CA ALA A 453 -29.41 26.82 18.63
C ALA A 453 -28.89 25.68 19.54
N ALA A 454 -29.29 24.43 19.27
CA ALA A 454 -28.87 23.19 19.92
C ALA A 454 -27.52 22.62 19.43
N ASN A 455 -26.93 23.12 18.34
CA ASN A 455 -25.75 22.54 17.70
C ASN A 455 -24.51 23.47 17.71
N ARG A 456 -24.33 24.25 18.78
CA ARG A 456 -23.14 25.10 18.95
C ARG A 456 -21.90 24.22 19.12
N GLY A 457 -20.89 24.42 18.28
CA GLY A 457 -19.65 23.64 18.25
C GLY A 457 -18.95 23.48 19.62
N LEU A 458 -18.22 22.38 19.78
CA LEU A 458 -17.44 22.06 20.95
C LEU A 458 -16.12 22.84 20.91
N ARG A 459 -15.91 23.76 21.86
CA ARG A 459 -14.57 24.36 22.09
C ARG A 459 -13.79 23.55 23.12
N LEU A 460 -12.61 23.09 22.70
CA LEU A 460 -11.72 22.30 23.53
C LEU A 460 -10.34 22.96 23.61
N LEU A 461 -9.75 22.92 24.81
CA LEU A 461 -8.40 23.36 25.11
C LEU A 461 -7.61 22.14 25.60
N SER A 462 -6.46 21.83 25.00
CA SER A 462 -5.55 20.82 25.56
C SER A 462 -4.28 21.48 26.01
N VAL A 463 -3.90 21.27 27.26
CA VAL A 463 -2.65 21.78 27.83
C VAL A 463 -1.96 20.71 28.66
N GLY A 464 -0.63 20.74 28.65
CA GLY A 464 0.18 19.87 29.51
C GLY A 464 1.57 19.63 28.97
N THR A 465 2.18 18.56 29.45
CA THR A 465 3.48 18.08 28.96
C THR A 465 3.39 16.63 28.51
N MET A 466 4.29 16.26 27.61
CA MET A 466 4.43 14.92 27.09
C MET A 466 5.91 14.53 27.02
N VAL A 467 6.21 13.23 27.12
CA VAL A 467 7.58 12.71 27.11
C VAL A 467 8.09 12.60 25.68
N GLY A 468 9.29 13.11 25.41
CA GLY A 468 9.94 13.11 24.09
C GLY A 468 10.69 14.41 23.79
N ASN A 469 11.44 14.45 22.69
CA ASN A 469 12.01 15.69 22.15
C ASN A 469 11.12 16.23 21.02
N LEU A 470 11.31 17.51 20.64
CA LEU A 470 10.47 18.15 19.63
C LEU A 470 10.57 17.44 18.28
N GLU A 471 11.75 17.01 17.88
CA GLU A 471 12.02 16.35 16.61
C GLU A 471 11.21 15.06 16.46
N ASP A 472 11.11 14.23 17.50
CA ASP A 472 10.31 13.00 17.52
C ASP A 472 8.81 13.31 17.37
N PHE A 473 8.34 14.38 18.02
CA PHE A 473 6.95 14.85 17.84
C PHE A 473 6.68 15.24 16.39
N MET A 474 7.58 16.03 15.81
CA MET A 474 7.44 16.54 14.46
C MET A 474 7.59 15.44 13.40
N LEU A 475 8.47 14.47 13.62
CA LEU A 475 8.59 13.31 12.76
C LEU A 475 7.33 12.43 12.84
N GLY A 476 6.79 12.23 14.06
CA GLY A 476 5.57 11.47 14.28
C GLY A 476 4.32 12.10 13.66
N THR A 477 4.30 13.42 13.40
CA THR A 477 3.21 14.11 12.70
C THR A 477 3.38 14.11 11.18
N THR A 478 4.63 14.16 10.71
CA THR A 478 5.01 14.29 9.30
C THR A 478 4.59 13.07 8.49
N THR A 479 3.70 13.25 7.53
CA THR A 479 3.28 12.21 6.58
C THR A 479 3.01 12.82 5.22
N THR A 480 3.63 12.33 4.15
CA THR A 480 3.45 12.83 2.77
C THR A 480 2.62 11.91 1.90
N SER A 481 2.28 10.70 2.38
CA SER A 481 1.49 9.74 1.62
C SER A 481 0.41 9.04 2.45
N THR A 482 -0.60 8.50 1.75
CA THR A 482 -1.67 7.71 2.35
C THR A 482 -1.11 6.46 3.07
N ASP A 483 -0.02 5.88 2.58
CA ASP A 483 0.64 4.74 3.23
C ASP A 483 1.39 5.13 4.50
N GLN A 484 2.08 6.27 4.51
CA GLN A 484 2.71 6.78 5.74
C GLN A 484 1.66 7.09 6.82
N MET A 485 0.50 7.60 6.44
CA MET A 485 -0.62 7.74 7.36
C MET A 485 -1.17 6.38 7.86
N ARG A 486 -1.02 5.27 7.09
CA ARG A 486 -1.45 3.90 7.53
C ARG A 486 -0.60 3.48 8.70
N ILE A 487 0.70 3.73 8.54
CA ILE A 487 1.73 3.45 9.53
C ILE A 487 1.47 4.31 10.78
N ARG A 488 1.33 5.63 10.63
CA ARG A 488 1.03 6.55 11.75
C ARG A 488 -0.21 6.13 12.55
N ARG A 489 -1.28 5.74 11.85
CA ARG A 489 -2.53 5.28 12.49
C ARG A 489 -2.37 3.96 13.22
N SER A 490 -1.50 3.05 12.76
CA SER A 490 -1.28 1.79 13.48
C SER A 490 -0.78 2.01 14.92
N TYR A 491 -0.24 3.19 15.18
CA TYR A 491 0.26 3.62 16.47
C TYR A 491 -0.71 4.57 17.19
N ASN A 492 -1.39 5.47 16.48
CA ASN A 492 -2.37 6.41 17.04
C ASN A 492 -3.78 5.79 17.20
N ASP A 493 -4.29 5.78 18.45
CA ASP A 493 -5.65 5.31 18.76
C ASP A 493 -6.61 6.50 18.71
N ASP A 494 -6.84 7.01 17.49
CA ASP A 494 -7.52 8.28 17.23
C ASP A 494 -8.95 8.12 16.69
N GLU A 495 -9.52 6.91 16.71
CA GLU A 495 -10.85 6.58 16.16
C GLU A 495 -10.98 6.85 14.64
N CYS A 496 -9.87 7.09 13.94
CA CYS A 496 -9.85 7.12 12.47
C CYS A 496 -10.16 5.72 11.96
N VAL A 497 -11.08 5.59 11.00
CA VAL A 497 -11.45 4.32 10.34
C VAL A 497 -11.01 4.26 8.90
N ASP A 498 -10.89 5.41 8.24
CA ASP A 498 -10.40 5.57 6.88
C ASP A 498 -9.81 6.97 6.71
N TYR A 499 -8.92 7.16 5.75
CA TYR A 499 -8.35 8.47 5.45
C TYR A 499 -7.58 8.45 4.11
N ARG A 500 -7.25 9.64 3.61
CA ARG A 500 -6.48 9.82 2.37
C ARG A 500 -5.71 11.13 2.37
N VAL A 501 -4.48 11.09 1.83
CA VAL A 501 -3.78 12.31 1.39
C VAL A 501 -4.34 12.66 0.01
N LEU A 502 -4.96 13.84 -0.10
CA LEU A 502 -5.62 14.30 -1.32
C LEU A 502 -4.65 15.06 -2.22
N HIS A 503 -3.86 15.96 -1.64
CA HIS A 503 -2.90 16.79 -2.37
C HIS A 503 -1.77 17.25 -1.43
N VAL A 504 -0.53 17.32 -1.89
CA VAL A 504 0.64 17.79 -1.12
C VAL A 504 1.40 18.79 -1.97
N TRP A 505 1.61 20.01 -1.47
CA TRP A 505 2.36 21.06 -2.17
C TRP A 505 3.64 21.49 -1.44
N ARG A 506 3.77 21.20 -0.13
CA ARG A 506 5.05 21.28 0.59
C ARG A 506 5.46 19.89 1.06
N GLN A 507 6.66 19.50 0.68
CA GLN A 507 7.30 18.25 1.10
C GLN A 507 8.53 18.56 1.97
N PRO A 508 8.92 17.62 2.86
CA PRO A 508 10.10 17.80 3.69
C PRO A 508 11.36 17.94 2.83
N THR A 509 12.25 18.86 3.22
CA THR A 509 13.58 19.00 2.63
C THR A 509 14.67 18.71 3.67
N VAL A 510 15.93 18.74 3.26
CA VAL A 510 17.05 18.58 4.21
C VAL A 510 17.09 19.76 5.19
N GLU A 511 16.76 20.96 4.72
CA GLU A 511 16.74 22.20 5.50
C GLU A 511 15.49 22.28 6.39
N GLU A 512 14.34 21.82 5.89
CA GLU A 512 13.05 21.84 6.58
C GLU A 512 12.45 20.43 6.65
N PRO A 513 13.02 19.52 7.47
CA PRO A 513 12.69 18.10 7.47
C PRO A 513 11.30 17.76 8.02
N PHE A 514 10.58 18.75 8.56
CA PHE A 514 9.25 18.59 9.14
C PHE A 514 8.18 19.39 8.41
N LEU A 515 8.53 20.15 7.36
CA LEU A 515 7.58 21.01 6.67
C LEU A 515 6.73 20.19 5.70
N VAL A 516 5.44 20.05 6.01
CA VAL A 516 4.46 19.39 5.15
C VAL A 516 3.16 20.16 5.16
N HIS A 517 2.70 20.61 3.99
CA HIS A 517 1.41 21.25 3.81
C HIS A 517 0.59 20.46 2.79
N SER A 518 -0.62 20.08 3.18
CA SER A 518 -1.42 19.12 2.42
C SER A 518 -2.92 19.29 2.63
N LEU A 519 -3.70 18.79 1.68
CA LEU A 519 -5.13 18.52 1.81
C LEU A 519 -5.32 17.03 2.12
N ARG A 520 -6.18 16.74 3.11
CA ARG A 520 -6.43 15.37 3.56
C ARG A 520 -7.90 15.13 3.84
N TRP A 521 -8.32 13.89 3.67
CA TRP A 521 -9.63 13.41 4.06
C TRP A 521 -9.51 12.38 5.17
N TYR A 522 -10.40 12.44 6.16
CA TYR A 522 -10.43 11.54 7.30
C TYR A 522 -11.86 11.05 7.54
N VAL A 523 -12.02 9.80 7.98
CA VAL A 523 -13.27 9.26 8.51
C VAL A 523 -13.06 8.85 9.96
N LYS A 524 -13.89 9.38 10.85
CA LYS A 524 -13.95 9.02 12.26
C LYS A 524 -15.22 8.21 12.51
N ALA A 525 -15.10 7.10 13.23
CA ALA A 525 -16.25 6.33 13.67
C ALA A 525 -16.06 5.83 15.10
N VAL A 526 -17.07 6.05 15.94
CA VAL A 526 -17.02 5.73 17.37
C VAL A 526 -17.17 4.22 17.57
N PRO A 527 -16.14 3.50 18.03
CA PRO A 527 -16.20 2.05 18.19
C PRO A 527 -17.37 1.64 19.10
N GLY A 528 -18.19 0.70 18.63
CA GLY A 528 -19.34 0.18 19.39
C GLY A 528 -20.61 1.05 19.35
N ALA A 529 -20.57 2.26 18.79
CA ALA A 529 -21.73 3.15 18.69
C ALA A 529 -22.24 3.37 17.25
N ASN A 530 -21.60 2.77 16.24
CA ASN A 530 -21.90 2.98 14.81
C ASN A 530 -23.34 2.62 14.38
N ALA A 531 -24.07 1.83 15.18
CA ALA A 531 -25.49 1.53 14.94
C ALA A 531 -26.43 2.69 15.32
N ILE A 532 -25.95 3.64 16.13
CA ILE A 532 -26.71 4.76 16.70
C ILE A 532 -26.15 6.10 16.20
N VAL A 533 -24.84 6.14 15.94
CA VAL A 533 -24.08 7.35 15.58
C VAL A 533 -23.42 7.10 14.22
N LYS A 534 -23.84 7.83 13.18
CA LYS A 534 -23.23 7.70 11.85
C LYS A 534 -21.74 8.08 11.88
N PRO A 535 -20.87 7.49 11.03
CA PRO A 535 -19.50 7.96 10.85
C PRO A 535 -19.46 9.43 10.42
N ARG A 536 -18.38 10.11 10.75
CA ARG A 536 -18.11 11.49 10.31
C ARG A 536 -16.91 11.52 9.38
N ASP A 537 -16.97 12.32 8.33
CA ASP A 537 -15.79 12.66 7.55
C ASP A 537 -15.35 14.11 7.74
N LEU A 538 -14.06 14.36 7.49
CA LEU A 538 -13.43 15.69 7.52
C LEU A 538 -12.59 15.86 6.27
N VAL A 539 -12.60 17.05 5.68
CA VAL A 539 -11.69 17.48 4.63
C VAL A 539 -10.85 18.61 5.21
N LEU A 540 -9.56 18.35 5.40
CA LEU A 540 -8.67 19.17 6.23
C LEU A 540 -7.49 19.72 5.42
N LEU A 541 -7.21 21.00 5.62
CA LEU A 541 -5.87 21.57 5.57
C LEU A 541 -5.07 20.98 6.74
N ASP A 542 -4.08 20.16 6.40
CA ASP A 542 -3.17 19.48 7.33
C ASP A 542 -1.75 19.99 7.07
N CYS A 543 -1.30 20.90 7.97
CA CYS A 543 -0.01 21.56 7.87
C CYS A 543 0.83 21.29 9.12
N VAL A 544 2.08 20.91 8.89
CA VAL A 544 3.08 20.60 9.91
C VAL A 544 4.34 21.41 9.61
N GLY A 545 5.00 21.92 10.64
CA GLY A 545 6.29 22.58 10.51
C GLY A 545 6.82 23.11 11.84
N ILE A 546 7.96 23.80 11.77
CA ILE A 546 8.57 24.48 12.91
C ILE A 546 8.55 25.98 12.65
N HIS A 547 8.09 26.74 13.64
CA HIS A 547 8.15 28.19 13.67
C HIS A 547 9.29 28.63 14.58
N GLU A 548 10.19 29.47 14.08
CA GLU A 548 11.26 30.09 14.87
C GLU A 548 10.82 31.46 15.36
N MET A 549 10.76 31.62 16.68
CA MET A 549 10.45 32.89 17.32
C MET A 549 11.65 33.86 17.24
N ALA A 550 11.40 35.16 17.37
CA ALA A 550 12.44 36.18 17.34
C ALA A 550 13.53 36.03 18.43
N ASN A 551 13.22 35.31 19.51
CA ASN A 551 14.16 34.99 20.60
C ASN A 551 14.98 33.70 20.35
N GLY A 552 14.81 33.06 19.19
CA GLY A 552 15.44 31.79 18.82
C GLY A 552 14.73 30.53 19.34
N GLU A 553 13.58 30.67 19.99
CA GLU A 553 12.77 29.53 20.44
C GLU A 553 12.08 28.83 19.26
N ARG A 554 12.14 27.50 19.23
CA ARG A 554 11.54 26.67 18.18
C ARG A 554 10.21 26.11 18.66
N LEU A 555 9.14 26.40 17.94
CA LEU A 555 7.79 25.89 18.18
C LEU A 555 7.36 24.98 17.04
N GLY A 556 7.15 23.70 17.32
CA GLY A 556 6.49 22.81 16.36
C GLY A 556 5.00 23.14 16.27
N TYR A 557 4.41 23.04 15.09
CA TYR A 557 2.97 23.21 14.90
C TYR A 557 2.34 22.06 14.10
N LEU A 558 1.07 21.79 14.39
CA LEU A 558 0.20 20.92 13.60
C LEU A 558 -1.18 21.59 13.45
N ILE A 559 -1.54 21.94 12.22
CA ILE A 559 -2.84 22.49 11.86
C ILE A 559 -3.71 21.35 11.33
N LEU A 560 -4.95 21.28 11.82
CA LEU A 560 -6.02 20.45 11.31
C LEU A 560 -7.25 21.34 11.15
N HIS A 561 -7.43 21.90 9.95
CA HIS A 561 -8.47 22.89 9.70
C HIS A 561 -9.36 22.52 8.52
N SER A 562 -10.67 22.54 8.70
CA SER A 562 -11.62 22.16 7.67
C SER A 562 -11.71 23.22 6.58
N VAL A 563 -11.60 22.78 5.34
CA VAL A 563 -11.64 23.65 4.16
C VAL A 563 -12.58 23.07 3.11
N ASP A 564 -13.17 23.97 2.32
CA ASP A 564 -13.97 23.55 1.17
C ASP A 564 -13.08 23.17 0.00
N VAL A 565 -13.34 21.97 -0.52
CA VAL A 565 -12.71 21.40 -1.72
C VAL A 565 -13.85 20.90 -2.61
N PRO A 566 -14.16 21.58 -3.74
CA PRO A 566 -15.32 21.29 -4.58
C PRO A 566 -15.44 19.82 -5.04
N GLU A 567 -14.30 19.18 -5.27
CA GLU A 567 -14.17 17.78 -5.68
C GLU A 567 -14.57 16.80 -4.56
N CYS A 568 -14.46 17.24 -3.30
CA CYS A 568 -14.76 16.45 -2.09
C CYS A 568 -16.25 16.47 -1.72
N ARG A 569 -17.09 15.90 -2.59
CA ARG A 569 -18.55 15.76 -2.36
C ARG A 569 -18.89 15.08 -1.03
N GLU A 570 -20.08 15.29 -0.51
CA GLU A 570 -20.56 14.53 0.65
C GLU A 570 -20.79 13.05 0.27
N ILE A 571 -20.45 12.14 1.18
CA ILE A 571 -20.57 10.70 0.96
C ILE A 571 -21.86 10.19 1.62
N PRO A 572 -22.77 9.53 0.87
CA PRO A 572 -24.00 8.99 1.44
C PRO A 572 -23.75 8.08 2.65
N GLY A 573 -24.41 8.37 3.77
CA GLY A 573 -24.29 7.59 5.00
C GLY A 573 -23.19 8.06 5.95
N ILE A 574 -22.33 8.99 5.53
CA ILE A 574 -21.31 9.65 6.35
C ILE A 574 -21.72 11.12 6.53
N ILE A 575 -21.46 11.70 7.71
CA ILE A 575 -21.80 13.09 8.02
C ILE A 575 -20.55 13.95 7.96
N ARG A 576 -20.55 15.04 7.18
CA ARG A 576 -19.45 16.00 7.16
C ARG A 576 -19.37 16.73 8.51
N CYS A 577 -18.21 16.65 9.14
CA CYS A 577 -17.84 17.33 10.37
C CYS A 577 -16.90 18.49 10.04
N GLN A 578 -17.00 19.59 10.80
CA GLN A 578 -16.02 20.67 10.74
C GLN A 578 -15.12 20.64 11.97
N LEU A 579 -13.86 20.95 11.77
CA LEU A 579 -12.80 20.97 12.77
C LEU A 579 -11.86 22.14 12.43
N SER A 580 -11.57 22.97 13.42
CA SER A 580 -10.40 23.84 13.42
C SER A 580 -9.59 23.52 14.66
N ALA A 581 -8.34 23.10 14.49
CA ALA A 581 -7.43 22.76 15.58
C ALA A 581 -6.00 23.13 15.18
N CYS A 582 -5.27 23.76 16.10
CA CYS A 582 -3.86 24.05 15.92
C CYS A 582 -3.10 23.69 17.21
N TYR A 583 -2.16 22.75 17.08
CA TYR A 583 -1.24 22.38 18.15
C TYR A 583 0.00 23.25 18.10
N ILE A 584 0.50 23.62 19.27
CA ILE A 584 1.83 24.17 19.51
C ILE A 584 2.58 23.18 20.41
N PHE A 585 3.74 22.74 19.93
CA PHE A 585 4.68 21.86 20.61
C PHE A 585 5.94 22.65 20.93
N ARG A 586 6.27 22.77 22.21
CA ARG A 586 7.44 23.53 22.66
C ARG A 586 8.39 22.64 23.46
N PRO A 587 9.71 22.64 23.18
CA PRO A 587 10.70 22.00 24.03
C PRO A 587 10.62 22.53 25.48
N ASN A 588 10.44 21.63 26.45
CA ASN A 588 10.37 21.93 27.88
C ASN A 588 11.36 21.03 28.64
N GLY A 589 12.63 21.10 28.24
CA GLY A 589 13.72 20.24 28.70
C GLY A 589 14.12 19.16 27.68
N PRO A 590 15.13 18.33 27.99
CA PRO A 590 15.73 17.40 27.04
C PRO A 590 14.84 16.21 26.63
N ASN A 591 13.78 15.92 27.37
CA ASN A 591 12.87 14.80 27.10
C ASN A 591 11.43 15.13 27.49
N SER A 592 11.04 16.40 27.33
CA SER A 592 9.70 16.87 27.64
C SER A 592 9.31 17.96 26.65
N VAL A 593 8.11 17.85 26.11
CA VAL A 593 7.49 18.84 25.22
C VAL A 593 6.23 19.37 25.89
N GLU A 594 6.13 20.69 26.04
CA GLU A 594 4.91 21.41 26.41
C GLU A 594 3.96 21.41 25.21
N VAL A 595 2.71 21.05 25.44
CA VAL A 595 1.67 20.99 24.42
C VAL A 595 0.57 21.97 24.76
N TYR A 596 0.24 22.81 23.79
CA TYR A 596 -0.90 23.70 23.81
C TYR A 596 -1.73 23.50 22.55
N LEU A 597 -3.04 23.41 22.71
CA LEU A 597 -3.98 23.26 21.60
C LEU A 597 -5.25 24.01 21.92
N ARG A 598 -5.71 24.78 20.95
CA ARG A 598 -7.11 25.20 20.90
C ARG A 598 -7.79 24.55 19.72
N SER A 599 -9.03 24.14 19.94
CA SER A 599 -9.84 23.55 18.88
C SER A 599 -11.32 23.89 19.00
N MET A 600 -11.96 23.85 17.85
CA MET A 600 -13.40 23.92 17.67
C MET A 600 -13.84 22.75 16.80
N VAL A 601 -14.84 22.01 17.27
CA VAL A 601 -15.41 20.87 16.55
C VAL A 601 -16.90 21.08 16.36
N GLU A 602 -17.36 21.05 15.13
CA GLU A 602 -18.78 20.99 14.79
C GLU A 602 -19.09 19.58 14.25
N PRO A 603 -19.66 18.69 15.09
CA PRO A 603 -19.75 17.25 14.76
C PRO A 603 -20.64 16.92 13.55
N GLY A 604 -21.45 17.88 13.09
CA GLY A 604 -22.45 17.68 12.05
C GLY A 604 -23.60 16.74 12.45
N GLY A 605 -24.79 17.02 11.92
CA GLY A 605 -25.99 16.22 12.13
C GLY A 605 -26.35 16.01 13.62
N LYS A 606 -27.15 14.98 13.90
CA LYS A 606 -27.54 14.63 15.28
C LYS A 606 -26.46 13.80 15.97
N ILE A 607 -25.98 14.26 17.11
CA ILE A 607 -25.11 13.53 18.02
C ILE A 607 -25.38 13.98 19.45
N ILE A 608 -25.26 13.06 20.41
CA ILE A 608 -25.39 13.41 21.83
C ILE A 608 -24.11 14.14 22.24
N ASP A 609 -24.23 15.30 22.88
CA ASP A 609 -23.12 16.16 23.30
C ASP A 609 -22.02 15.40 24.08
N SER A 610 -22.39 14.47 24.95
CA SER A 610 -21.43 13.64 25.69
C SER A 610 -20.61 12.72 24.78
N VAL A 611 -21.24 12.14 23.75
CA VAL A 611 -20.56 11.27 22.77
C VAL A 611 -19.64 12.10 21.89
N ALA A 612 -20.10 13.25 21.41
CA ALA A 612 -19.28 14.17 20.63
C ALA A 612 -18.08 14.67 21.46
N THR A 613 -18.30 15.03 22.72
CA THR A 613 -17.23 15.46 23.64
C THR A 613 -16.20 14.34 23.84
N ILE A 614 -16.63 13.11 24.11
CA ILE A 614 -15.72 11.98 24.31
C ILE A 614 -14.89 11.70 23.06
N SER A 615 -15.52 11.61 21.88
CA SER A 615 -14.83 11.30 20.63
C SER A 615 -13.84 12.40 20.24
N SER A 616 -14.26 13.67 20.30
CA SER A 616 -13.38 14.82 20.04
C SER A 616 -12.20 14.86 21.01
N THR A 617 -12.45 14.68 22.31
CA THR A 617 -11.38 14.66 23.31
C THR A 617 -10.44 13.46 23.11
N ASN A 618 -10.94 12.29 22.72
CA ASN A 618 -10.11 11.12 22.40
C ASN A 618 -9.19 11.39 21.21
N ALA A 619 -9.73 11.98 20.14
CA ALA A 619 -8.95 12.34 18.96
C ALA A 619 -7.85 13.36 19.32
N LEU A 620 -8.20 14.42 20.05
CA LEU A 620 -7.24 15.48 20.34
C LEU A 620 -6.14 15.06 21.31
N ILE A 621 -6.48 14.21 22.30
CA ILE A 621 -5.49 13.73 23.26
C ILE A 621 -4.58 12.66 22.65
N SER A 622 -4.96 12.03 21.53
CA SER A 622 -4.22 10.92 20.89
C SER A 622 -2.79 11.30 20.46
N THR A 623 -2.49 12.59 20.34
CA THR A 623 -1.18 13.14 19.98
C THR A 623 -0.07 12.80 20.96
N TRP A 624 -0.39 12.37 22.18
CA TRP A 624 0.60 11.86 23.16
C TRP A 624 1.47 10.70 22.65
N LYS A 625 1.03 9.98 21.61
CA LYS A 625 1.81 8.89 21.00
C LYS A 625 2.76 9.34 19.89
N LEU A 626 2.65 10.58 19.41
CA LEU A 626 3.46 11.08 18.29
C LEU A 626 4.97 10.91 18.48
N PRO A 627 5.58 11.22 19.65
CA PRO A 627 7.02 10.99 19.83
C PRO A 627 7.40 9.51 19.73
N TRP A 628 6.52 8.60 20.18
CA TRP A 628 6.75 7.17 20.00
C TRP A 628 6.64 6.75 18.53
N VAL A 629 5.82 7.43 17.72
CA VAL A 629 5.79 7.25 16.26
C VAL A 629 7.04 7.83 15.60
N GLY A 630 7.58 8.95 16.06
CA GLY A 630 8.84 9.48 15.53
C GLY A 630 10.02 8.54 15.79
N GLN A 631 10.02 7.86 16.93
CA GLN A 631 11.09 6.94 17.32
C GLN A 631 11.06 5.56 16.63
N ASN A 632 9.94 5.16 16.00
CA ASN A 632 9.71 3.80 15.48
C ASN A 632 9.11 3.80 14.08
#